data_AF-A0A916XWC5-F1
#
_entry.id   AF-A0A916XWC5-F1
#
_cell.length_a   1.000
_cell.length_b   1.000
_cell.length_c   1.000
_cell.angle_alpha   90.00
_cell.angle_beta   90.00
_cell.angle_gamma   90.00
#
_symmetry.space_group_name_H-M   'P 1'
#
loop_
_entity.id
_entity.type
_entity.pdbx_description
1 polymer ?
#
loop_
_entity_poly.entity_id
_entity_poly.type
_entity_poly.pdbx_seq_one_letter_code
_entity_poly.pdbx_strand_id
1 'polypeptide(L)'
;MQHWLTFVKQKMKIKLYIFFLLFSTFVFAQQKRVTTSVDSTKVKIGAQINLTLKTTVDTLSKVIFPEGNLFGGLEVLESYPTDTIKEDFKYHLIKKYGLTQWDSGVYVLPRMEIKINDKAHFSDSLLLEFVPVVVDTLKQHMYDIKDIADADGTGGYWWLYLLGILVVGGLTYLIYYFIKKNQKPKEEEVVFATPIEKATAHLKKLEQQHLIERGEVKIYYSELTDIARTYIEETIDIPAMESTTAELIDSFKKAIIRKKLSLTEDTISNLEKVLKQADLVKFAKSKPLEFEIAEDRTKIEKTIFKIHQSLPDIVEEEDEFDDSKSIQERLAKKKRKQKIVLASFVSVFLLFAVFIFFVATKGIDFVKDSIIGHPTKELLNGEWVTSEYGDPPIRIETPKVLERMDASNLIPAEAKSRIKQMNMFGYGSMTDQFYTMVMTTSFKDTVAIDLEKVLEGNLKTWETMGAQNILVKQEVYNTPGVVQGLKAYGTFTMLDPIKKKSNKLYYVIVLFKQNNGLQQIVVSKLEEDEIASEIIDRIINSIELGKAL
;
A
#
# COMPACT_ATOMS: atom_id res chain seq x y z
N MET A 1 116.12 38.71 11.38
CA MET A 1 114.86 38.80 12.17
C MET A 1 113.66 38.12 11.49
N GLN A 2 113.52 38.19 10.17
CA GLN A 2 112.39 37.56 9.44
C GLN A 2 112.33 36.02 9.51
N HIS A 3 113.47 35.32 9.55
CA HIS A 3 113.48 33.84 9.63
C HIS A 3 113.03 33.27 11.00
N TRP A 4 113.11 34.04 12.08
CA TRP A 4 112.66 33.59 13.41
C TRP A 4 111.12 33.72 13.56
N LEU A 5 110.54 34.78 12.98
CA LEU A 5 109.09 35.01 12.97
C LEU A 5 108.32 33.99 12.10
N THR A 6 108.90 33.51 11.00
CA THR A 6 108.29 32.47 10.16
C THR A 6 108.29 31.10 10.86
N PHE A 7 109.36 30.75 11.57
CA PHE A 7 109.47 29.49 12.31
C PHE A 7 108.48 29.39 13.47
N VAL A 8 108.26 30.49 14.21
CA VAL A 8 107.27 30.56 15.30
C VAL A 8 105.82 30.49 14.75
N LYS A 9 105.53 31.18 13.64
CA LYS A 9 104.21 31.10 12.98
C LYS A 9 103.89 29.69 12.46
N GLN A 10 104.89 28.95 11.97
CA GLN A 10 104.69 27.58 11.48
C GLN A 10 104.42 26.59 12.62
N LYS A 11 105.12 26.69 13.75
CA LYS A 11 104.84 25.88 14.95
C LYS A 11 103.46 26.18 15.57
N MET A 12 102.99 27.43 15.55
CA MET A 12 101.63 27.77 16.00
C MET A 12 100.54 27.21 15.09
N LYS A 13 100.74 27.25 13.76
CA LYS A 13 99.78 26.66 12.80
C LYS A 13 99.67 25.15 12.95
N ILE A 14 100.78 24.44 13.16
CA ILE A 14 100.78 22.98 13.39
C ILE A 14 100.05 22.62 14.69
N LYS A 15 100.26 23.37 15.78
CA LYS A 15 99.51 23.16 17.04
C LYS A 15 98.01 23.45 16.87
N LEU A 16 97.64 24.45 16.06
CA LEU A 16 96.24 24.77 15.77
C LEU A 16 95.56 23.66 14.95
N TYR A 17 96.24 23.08 13.96
CA TYR A 17 95.70 21.95 13.19
C TYR A 17 95.57 20.68 14.04
N ILE A 18 96.53 20.40 14.92
CA ILE A 18 96.45 19.27 15.86
C ILE A 18 95.30 19.49 16.86
N PHE A 19 95.10 20.72 17.34
CA PHE A 19 93.95 21.05 18.20
C PHE A 19 92.62 20.87 17.48
N PHE A 20 92.51 21.31 16.21
CA PHE A 20 91.30 21.13 15.40
C PHE A 20 91.02 19.64 15.08
N LEU A 21 92.07 18.84 14.89
CA LEU A 21 91.97 17.40 14.64
C LEU A 21 91.64 16.61 15.91
N LEU A 22 92.11 17.03 17.08
CA LEU A 22 91.68 16.48 18.37
C LEU A 22 90.22 16.89 18.69
N PHE A 23 89.81 18.10 18.35
CA PHE A 23 88.44 18.57 18.57
C PHE A 23 87.41 17.87 17.68
N SER A 24 87.78 17.49 16.44
CA SER A 24 86.88 16.73 15.55
C SER A 24 86.61 15.31 16.05
N THR A 25 87.56 14.67 16.75
CA THR A 25 87.35 13.32 17.33
C THR A 25 86.40 13.30 18.52
N PHE A 26 86.21 14.43 19.23
CA PHE A 26 85.25 14.51 20.33
C PHE A 26 83.79 14.62 19.85
N VAL A 27 83.55 15.14 18.65
CA VAL A 27 82.18 15.35 18.12
C VAL A 27 81.55 14.04 17.63
N PHE A 28 82.36 13.05 17.22
CA PHE A 28 81.87 11.75 16.74
C PHE A 28 81.64 10.70 17.86
N ALA A 29 81.92 11.03 19.13
CA ALA A 29 81.78 10.08 20.25
C ALA A 29 80.41 10.10 20.96
N GLN A 30 79.47 10.96 20.56
CA GLN A 30 78.11 10.97 21.13
C GLN A 30 77.17 10.05 20.36
N GLN A 31 77.34 8.74 20.51
CA GLN A 31 76.35 7.79 20.02
C GLN A 31 75.14 7.81 20.97
N LYS A 32 74.00 8.35 20.52
CA LYS A 32 72.76 8.35 21.31
C LYS A 32 72.36 6.92 21.62
N ARG A 33 72.21 6.60 22.91
CA ARG A 33 71.89 5.24 23.39
C ARG A 33 70.41 4.86 23.22
N VAL A 34 69.54 5.85 23.06
CA VAL A 34 68.11 5.69 22.77
C VAL A 34 67.79 6.52 21.53
N THR A 35 67.12 5.91 20.56
CA THR A 35 66.63 6.57 19.35
C THR A 35 65.10 6.58 19.37
N THR A 36 64.52 7.70 18.96
CA THR A 36 63.07 7.95 18.99
C THR A 36 62.60 8.21 17.57
N SER A 37 61.50 7.59 17.16
CA SER A 37 60.91 7.76 15.83
C SER A 37 59.39 7.71 15.93
N VAL A 38 58.71 8.46 15.07
CA VAL A 38 57.24 8.48 14.97
C VAL A 38 56.87 8.36 13.49
N ASP A 39 55.77 7.68 13.19
CA ASP A 39 55.30 7.45 11.82
C ASP A 39 55.01 8.75 11.04
N SER A 40 54.42 9.75 11.70
CA SER A 40 54.16 11.07 11.14
C SER A 40 54.19 12.15 12.22
N THR A 41 54.70 13.33 11.87
CA THR A 41 54.66 14.53 12.72
C THR A 41 53.41 15.38 12.52
N LYS A 42 52.58 15.06 11.50
CA LYS A 42 51.34 15.77 11.17
C LYS A 42 50.21 14.78 10.91
N VAL A 43 49.20 14.78 11.76
CA VAL A 43 48.15 13.74 11.82
C VAL A 43 46.77 14.35 12.07
N LYS A 44 45.69 13.66 11.70
CA LYS A 44 44.31 14.13 11.97
C LYS A 44 43.94 13.91 13.43
N ILE A 45 43.08 14.76 13.98
CA ILE A 45 42.48 14.54 15.32
C ILE A 45 41.85 13.13 15.41
N GLY A 46 42.05 12.46 16.54
CA GLY A 46 41.56 11.11 16.81
C GLY A 46 42.26 9.97 16.05
N ALA A 47 43.23 10.27 15.17
CA ALA A 47 44.02 9.24 14.52
C ALA A 47 45.19 8.79 15.40
N GLN A 48 45.56 7.51 15.29
CA GLN A 48 46.66 6.91 16.02
C GLN A 48 48.01 7.17 15.32
N ILE A 49 49.04 7.52 16.09
CA ILE A 49 50.45 7.54 15.67
C ILE A 49 51.24 6.50 16.44
N ASN A 50 52.20 5.82 15.81
CA ASN A 50 53.09 4.92 16.53
C ASN A 50 54.40 5.62 16.90
N LEU A 51 54.64 5.76 18.20
CA LEU A 51 55.94 6.12 18.76
C LEU A 51 56.79 4.87 18.88
N THR A 52 57.99 4.88 18.30
CA THR A 52 58.98 3.81 18.38
C THR A 52 60.21 4.29 19.15
N LEU A 53 60.53 3.60 20.25
CA LEU A 53 61.76 3.77 21.02
C LEU A 53 62.68 2.58 20.73
N LYS A 54 63.92 2.84 20.28
CA LYS A 54 64.93 1.79 20.06
C LYS A 54 66.16 2.02 20.91
N THR A 55 66.66 0.96 21.53
CA THR A 55 67.92 1.00 22.27
C THR A 55 68.75 -0.25 22.01
N THR A 56 70.07 -0.09 21.99
CA THR A 56 71.03 -1.18 21.81
C THR A 56 71.76 -1.40 23.14
N VAL A 57 71.66 -2.61 23.68
CA VAL A 57 72.23 -2.97 24.98
C VAL A 57 72.94 -4.32 24.93
N ASP A 58 73.86 -4.58 25.86
CA ASP A 58 74.50 -5.89 25.97
C ASP A 58 73.50 -6.92 26.49
N THR A 59 73.69 -8.20 26.17
CA THR A 59 72.74 -9.29 26.48
C THR A 59 72.42 -9.48 27.97
N LEU A 60 73.27 -8.99 28.87
CA LEU A 60 73.07 -9.05 30.33
C LEU A 60 72.37 -7.81 30.89
N SER A 61 72.07 -6.82 30.06
CA SER A 61 71.50 -5.54 30.51
C SER A 61 70.00 -5.63 30.73
N LYS A 62 69.52 -5.09 31.85
CA LYS A 62 68.09 -4.93 32.15
C LYS A 62 67.62 -3.57 31.62
N VAL A 63 66.59 -3.58 30.77
CA VAL A 63 65.97 -2.37 30.20
C VAL A 63 64.52 -2.26 30.65
N ILE A 64 64.14 -1.09 31.18
CA ILE A 64 62.77 -0.75 31.56
C ILE A 64 62.34 0.45 30.71
N PHE A 65 61.30 0.24 29.90
CA PHE A 65 60.67 1.27 29.11
C PHE A 65 59.60 2.01 29.95
N PRO A 66 59.29 3.26 29.59
CA PRO A 66 58.27 4.05 30.29
C PRO A 66 56.87 3.44 30.15
N GLU A 67 56.12 3.47 31.24
CA GLU A 67 54.73 2.99 31.29
C GLU A 67 53.82 4.14 31.72
N GLY A 68 52.58 4.15 31.22
CA GLY A 68 51.59 5.17 31.53
C GLY A 68 50.54 5.29 30.43
N ASN A 69 49.42 5.92 30.77
CA ASN A 69 48.30 6.15 29.85
C ASN A 69 48.39 7.53 29.17
N LEU A 70 49.36 8.36 29.57
CA LEU A 70 49.53 9.72 29.08
C LEU A 70 51.01 10.06 28.94
N PHE A 71 51.44 10.51 27.77
CA PHE A 71 52.78 11.02 27.53
C PHE A 71 52.71 12.50 27.15
N GLY A 72 52.95 13.37 28.14
CA GLY A 72 52.75 14.80 28.01
C GLY A 72 51.26 15.11 27.90
N GLY A 73 50.81 15.58 26.72
CA GLY A 73 49.39 15.79 26.42
C GLY A 73 48.75 14.69 25.57
N LEU A 74 49.50 13.64 25.19
CA LEU A 74 49.04 12.60 24.26
C LEU A 74 48.56 11.38 25.03
N GLU A 75 47.41 10.84 24.61
CA GLU A 75 46.83 9.62 25.19
C GLU A 75 47.48 8.37 24.60
N VAL A 76 47.85 7.42 25.45
CA VAL A 76 48.41 6.12 25.04
C VAL A 76 47.27 5.13 24.86
N LEU A 77 46.91 4.86 23.60
CA LEU A 77 45.89 3.88 23.24
C LEU A 77 46.37 2.45 23.48
N GLU A 78 47.63 2.18 23.12
CA GLU A 78 48.18 0.83 23.21
C GLU A 78 49.69 0.86 23.48
N SER A 79 50.15 0.00 24.39
CA SER A 79 51.57 -0.26 24.63
C SER A 79 51.91 -1.65 24.10
N TYR A 80 52.49 -1.70 22.90
CA TYR A 80 52.87 -2.95 22.23
C TYR A 80 53.99 -3.68 22.98
N PRO A 81 54.08 -5.02 22.87
CA PRO A 81 55.17 -5.79 23.45
C PRO A 81 56.53 -5.35 22.87
N THR A 82 57.58 -5.45 23.68
CA THR A 82 58.95 -5.10 23.26
C THR A 82 59.47 -6.17 22.30
N ASP A 83 59.87 -5.76 21.10
CA ASP A 83 60.53 -6.62 20.12
C ASP A 83 62.04 -6.62 20.37
N THR A 84 62.70 -7.77 20.20
CA THR A 84 64.11 -7.99 20.53
C THR A 84 64.82 -8.65 19.35
N ILE A 85 65.75 -7.91 18.75
CA ILE A 85 66.62 -8.43 17.69
C ILE A 85 68.00 -8.68 18.30
N LYS A 86 68.47 -9.94 18.27
CA LYS A 86 69.81 -10.30 18.74
C LYS A 86 70.81 -10.23 17.59
N GLU A 87 71.89 -9.49 17.80
CA GLU A 87 73.03 -9.40 16.88
C GLU A 87 74.31 -9.60 17.71
N ASP A 88 74.96 -10.76 17.55
CA ASP A 88 76.11 -11.22 18.33
C ASP A 88 75.90 -11.12 19.86
N PHE A 89 76.59 -10.16 20.50
CA PHE A 89 76.59 -9.89 21.95
C PHE A 89 75.69 -8.70 22.33
N LYS A 90 74.87 -8.19 21.41
CA LYS A 90 73.97 -7.05 21.62
C LYS A 90 72.51 -7.41 21.33
N TYR A 91 71.62 -6.80 22.10
CA TYR A 91 70.19 -6.75 21.84
C TYR A 91 69.79 -5.36 21.33
N HIS A 92 69.07 -5.34 20.22
CA HIS A 92 68.32 -4.19 19.77
C HIS A 92 66.88 -4.35 20.24
N LEU A 93 66.50 -3.56 21.24
CA LEU A 93 65.16 -3.57 21.79
C LEU A 93 64.34 -2.47 21.13
N ILE A 94 63.15 -2.82 20.67
CA ILE A 94 62.21 -1.92 19.98
C ILE A 94 60.90 -1.94 20.75
N LYS A 95 60.52 -0.80 21.32
CA LYS A 95 59.25 -0.62 22.02
C LYS A 95 58.37 0.34 21.24
N LYS A 96 57.11 -0.04 21.00
CA LYS A 96 56.13 0.78 20.30
C LYS A 96 54.97 1.19 21.20
N TYR A 97 54.45 2.40 20.98
CA TYR A 97 53.25 2.91 21.63
C TYR A 97 52.32 3.54 20.58
N GLY A 98 51.05 3.19 20.61
CA GLY A 98 50.00 3.90 19.88
C GLY A 98 49.54 5.11 20.66
N LEU A 99 49.76 6.31 20.13
CA LEU A 99 49.37 7.58 20.75
C LEU A 99 48.26 8.26 19.95
N THR A 100 47.39 9.03 20.61
CA THR A 100 46.39 9.87 19.94
C THR A 100 46.15 11.19 20.68
N GLN A 101 45.42 12.09 20.01
CA GLN A 101 44.93 13.33 20.56
C GLN A 101 43.58 13.70 19.93
N TRP A 102 42.63 14.12 20.75
CA TRP A 102 41.26 14.43 20.34
C TRP A 102 41.08 15.89 19.91
N ASP A 103 41.93 16.77 20.40
CA ASP A 103 41.90 18.20 20.10
C ASP A 103 42.92 18.60 19.03
N SER A 104 42.54 19.52 18.16
CA SER A 104 43.45 20.06 17.15
C SER A 104 44.47 21.01 17.78
N GLY A 105 45.73 20.91 17.38
CA GLY A 105 46.78 21.77 17.90
C GLY A 105 48.17 21.18 17.77
N VAL A 106 49.16 21.91 18.27
CA VAL A 106 50.55 21.48 18.31
C VAL A 106 50.88 20.98 19.72
N TYR A 107 51.29 19.72 19.82
CA TYR A 107 51.60 19.06 21.08
C TYR A 107 53.06 18.62 21.10
N VAL A 108 53.69 18.78 22.25
CA VAL A 108 55.08 18.35 22.48
C VAL A 108 55.07 17.01 23.19
N LEU A 109 55.62 15.98 22.54
CA LEU A 109 55.97 14.73 23.20
C LEU A 109 57.20 14.99 24.09
N PRO A 110 57.07 14.85 25.43
CA PRO A 110 58.18 15.10 26.33
C PRO A 110 59.25 14.02 26.20
N ARG A 111 60.46 14.31 26.70
CA ARG A 111 61.51 13.29 26.79
C ARG A 111 61.10 12.25 27.81
N MET A 112 61.06 10.99 27.39
CA MET A 112 60.66 9.86 28.21
C MET A 112 61.89 9.17 28.79
N GLU A 113 61.79 8.69 30.02
CA GLU A 113 62.88 7.99 30.71
C GLU A 113 62.88 6.49 30.39
N ILE A 114 64.01 5.97 29.94
CA ILE A 114 64.32 4.56 29.72
C ILE A 114 65.43 4.18 30.70
N LYS A 115 65.20 3.23 31.60
CA LYS A 115 66.22 2.79 32.55
C LYS A 115 67.00 1.61 31.99
N ILE A 116 68.32 1.74 31.87
CA ILE A 116 69.23 0.68 31.42
C ILE A 116 70.21 0.40 32.57
N ASN A 117 70.13 -0.79 33.17
CA ASN A 117 70.90 -1.15 34.38
C ASN A 117 70.78 -0.08 35.48
N ASP A 118 69.54 0.32 35.78
CA ASP A 118 69.17 1.34 36.77
C ASP A 118 69.71 2.76 36.49
N LYS A 119 70.29 3.01 35.31
CA LYS A 119 70.67 4.35 34.86
C LYS A 119 69.63 4.92 33.90
N ALA A 120 69.19 6.14 34.18
CA ALA A 120 68.23 6.88 33.36
C ALA A 120 68.86 7.34 32.03
N HIS A 121 68.20 6.99 30.92
CA HIS A 121 68.47 7.50 29.58
C HIS A 121 67.19 8.11 29.02
N PHE A 122 67.29 9.23 28.31
CA PHE A 122 66.11 9.96 27.85
C PHE A 122 65.90 9.81 26.34
N SER A 123 64.63 9.71 25.93
CA SER A 123 64.21 9.82 24.54
C SER A 123 64.38 11.25 24.02
N ASP A 124 64.26 11.41 22.70
CA ASP A 124 64.13 12.73 22.10
C ASP A 124 62.73 13.30 22.37
N SER A 125 62.63 14.63 22.38
CA SER A 125 61.34 15.33 22.42
C SER A 125 60.93 15.67 20.99
N LEU A 126 59.65 15.49 20.67
CA LEU A 126 59.11 15.65 19.33
C LEU A 126 57.91 16.60 19.35
N LEU A 127 57.77 17.42 18.31
CA LEU A 127 56.63 18.30 18.13
C LEU A 127 55.70 17.66 17.10
N LEU A 128 54.43 17.51 17.47
CA LEU A 128 53.40 16.80 16.70
C LEU A 128 52.21 17.74 16.45
N GLU A 129 51.76 17.83 15.21
CA GLU A 129 50.64 18.67 14.78
C GLU A 129 49.39 17.81 14.52
N PHE A 130 48.32 18.04 15.28
CA PHE A 130 47.02 17.42 15.08
C PHE A 130 46.08 18.38 14.36
N VAL A 131 45.73 18.05 13.11
CA VAL A 131 44.87 18.88 12.26
C VAL A 131 43.41 18.43 12.32
N PRO A 132 42.45 19.38 12.29
CA PRO A 132 41.04 19.02 12.18
C PRO A 132 40.75 18.36 10.84
N VAL A 133 39.71 17.53 10.81
CA VAL A 133 39.18 16.99 9.55
C VAL A 133 38.44 18.12 8.84
N VAL A 134 38.93 18.52 7.65
CA VAL A 134 38.26 19.53 6.83
C VAL A 134 36.93 18.94 6.34
N VAL A 135 35.83 19.39 6.91
CA VAL A 135 34.48 19.15 6.37
C VAL A 135 34.19 20.25 5.36
N ASP A 136 34.00 19.87 4.10
CA ASP A 136 33.69 20.80 3.02
C ASP A 136 32.22 21.23 3.13
N THR A 137 31.96 22.25 3.95
CA THR A 137 30.61 22.78 4.18
C THR A 137 30.03 23.50 2.96
N LEU A 138 30.83 23.76 1.91
CA LEU A 138 30.37 24.38 0.67
C LEU A 138 29.69 23.37 -0.28
N LYS A 139 29.92 22.07 -0.10
CA LYS A 139 29.23 21.00 -0.85
C LYS A 139 27.90 20.57 -0.21
N GLN A 140 27.63 20.98 1.03
CA GLN A 140 26.31 20.86 1.61
C GLN A 140 25.51 22.12 1.25
N HIS A 141 24.43 21.96 0.49
CA HIS A 141 23.44 23.02 0.37
C HIS A 141 22.97 23.40 1.78
N MET A 142 23.13 24.68 2.14
CA MET A 142 22.39 25.26 3.26
C MET A 142 20.91 25.17 2.90
N TYR A 143 20.24 24.13 3.39
CA TYR A 143 18.80 24.07 3.36
C TYR A 143 18.28 25.11 4.33
N ASP A 144 17.22 25.81 3.93
CA ASP A 144 16.51 26.70 4.84
C ASP A 144 16.03 25.92 6.07
N ILE A 145 15.78 26.62 7.18
CA ILE A 145 15.15 25.99 8.34
C ILE A 145 13.83 25.42 7.84
N LYS A 146 13.68 24.09 7.87
CA LYS A 146 12.41 23.45 7.51
C LYS A 146 11.33 24.11 8.34
N ASP A 147 10.31 24.64 7.67
CA ASP A 147 9.11 25.07 8.35
C ASP A 147 8.61 23.94 9.25
N ILE A 148 7.93 24.32 10.33
CA ILE A 148 7.23 23.35 11.18
C ILE A 148 6.35 22.54 10.24
N ALA A 149 6.65 21.24 10.13
CA ALA A 149 5.82 20.35 9.34
C ALA A 149 4.39 20.50 9.84
N ASP A 150 3.49 20.94 8.96
CA ASP A 150 2.07 20.90 9.25
C ASP A 150 1.77 19.46 9.63
N ALA A 151 1.45 19.25 10.91
CA ALA A 151 0.93 17.97 11.34
C ALA A 151 -0.31 17.75 10.49
N ASP A 152 -0.36 16.65 9.74
CA ASP A 152 -1.53 16.25 8.96
C ASP A 152 -2.74 16.28 9.90
N GLY A 153 -3.47 17.39 9.85
CA GLY A 153 -4.56 17.68 10.76
C GLY A 153 -5.62 16.64 10.51
N THR A 154 -5.63 15.60 11.33
CA THR A 154 -6.62 14.51 11.27
C THR A 154 -8.03 15.00 11.62
N GLY A 155 -8.20 16.31 11.87
CA GLY A 155 -9.47 17.01 12.14
C GLY A 155 -10.12 17.72 10.94
N GLY A 156 -9.61 17.60 9.70
CA GLY A 156 -10.08 18.41 8.57
C GLY A 156 -11.33 17.90 7.82
N TYR A 157 -11.68 16.62 7.93
CA TYR A 157 -12.67 16.00 7.03
C TYR A 157 -13.91 15.44 7.72
N TRP A 158 -14.11 15.67 9.03
CA TRP A 158 -15.31 15.20 9.76
C TRP A 158 -16.63 15.67 9.08
N TRP A 159 -16.60 16.85 8.47
CA TRP A 159 -17.73 17.42 7.72
C TRP A 159 -18.03 16.66 6.41
N LEU A 160 -17.05 15.98 5.78
CA LEU A 160 -17.32 15.09 4.64
C LEU A 160 -18.14 13.87 5.08
N TYR A 161 -17.92 13.35 6.29
CA TYR A 161 -18.73 12.26 6.83
C TYR A 161 -20.16 12.72 7.12
N LEU A 162 -20.31 13.94 7.67
CA LEU A 162 -21.62 14.55 7.88
C LEU A 162 -22.34 14.77 6.54
N LEU A 163 -21.63 15.24 5.52
CA LEU A 163 -22.15 15.42 4.16
C LEU A 163 -22.52 14.07 3.52
N GLY A 164 -21.72 13.02 3.71
CA GLY A 164 -22.01 11.66 3.26
C GLY A 164 -23.29 11.10 3.91
N ILE A 165 -23.45 11.28 5.24
CA ILE A 165 -24.67 10.90 5.96
C ILE A 165 -25.88 11.69 5.44
N LEU A 166 -25.72 12.98 5.14
CA LEU A 166 -26.78 13.83 4.61
C LEU A 166 -27.21 13.40 3.20
N VAL A 167 -26.26 13.05 2.33
CA VAL A 167 -26.54 12.55 0.97
C VAL A 167 -27.25 11.20 1.03
N VAL A 168 -26.78 10.27 1.88
CA VAL A 168 -27.43 8.95 2.07
C VAL A 168 -28.82 9.10 2.69
N GLY A 169 -28.98 9.96 3.69
CA GLY A 169 -30.27 10.30 4.28
C GLY A 169 -31.24 10.92 3.26
N GLY A 170 -30.72 11.81 2.41
CA GLY A 170 -31.48 12.42 1.32
C GLY A 170 -31.92 11.42 0.26
N LEU A 171 -31.03 10.50 -0.16
CA LEU A 171 -31.34 9.43 -1.11
C LEU A 171 -32.36 8.43 -0.55
N THR A 172 -32.18 7.99 0.70
CA THR A 172 -33.13 7.08 1.36
C THR A 172 -34.49 7.74 1.55
N TYR A 173 -34.54 9.01 1.93
CA TYR A 173 -35.79 9.78 2.01
C TYR A 173 -36.45 9.97 0.64
N LEU A 174 -35.68 10.33 -0.41
CA LEU A 174 -36.21 10.46 -1.78
C LEU A 174 -36.78 9.15 -2.30
N ILE A 175 -36.09 8.02 -2.07
CA ILE A 175 -36.57 6.70 -2.46
C ILE A 175 -37.84 6.33 -1.69
N TYR A 176 -37.86 6.53 -0.36
CA TYR A 176 -39.06 6.32 0.45
C TYR A 176 -40.22 7.20 -0.03
N TYR A 177 -39.95 8.47 -0.31
CA TYR A 177 -40.93 9.43 -0.81
C TYR A 177 -41.48 9.02 -2.18
N PHE A 178 -40.63 8.57 -3.12
CA PHE A 178 -41.06 8.07 -4.42
C PHE A 178 -41.88 6.78 -4.32
N ILE A 179 -41.48 5.86 -3.44
CA ILE A 179 -42.23 4.62 -3.18
C ILE A 179 -43.60 4.96 -2.57
N LYS A 180 -43.65 5.85 -1.58
CA LYS A 180 -44.88 6.27 -0.91
C LYS A 180 -45.80 7.08 -1.82
N LYS A 181 -45.25 7.98 -2.64
CA LYS A 181 -46.01 8.78 -3.62
C LYS A 181 -46.65 7.91 -4.71
N ASN A 182 -46.00 6.82 -5.08
CA ASN A 182 -46.53 5.88 -6.08
C ASN A 182 -47.37 4.75 -5.48
N GLN A 183 -47.41 4.61 -4.15
CA GLN A 183 -48.39 3.79 -3.45
C GLN A 183 -49.66 4.61 -3.23
N LYS A 184 -50.50 4.72 -4.27
CA LYS A 184 -51.93 4.94 -4.00
C LYS A 184 -52.39 3.76 -3.13
N PRO A 185 -53.11 3.97 -2.02
CA PRO A 185 -53.80 2.88 -1.35
C PRO A 185 -54.79 2.33 -2.36
N LYS A 186 -54.40 1.27 -3.08
CA LYS A 186 -55.35 0.44 -3.79
C LYS A 186 -56.08 -0.31 -2.69
N GLU A 187 -57.35 0.01 -2.50
CA GLU A 187 -58.28 -0.91 -1.86
C GLU A 187 -57.97 -2.29 -2.41
N GLU A 188 -57.78 -3.24 -1.51
CA GLU A 188 -57.67 -4.63 -1.88
C GLU A 188 -58.97 -4.98 -2.61
N GLU A 189 -58.95 -4.93 -3.94
CA GLU A 189 -59.98 -5.50 -4.78
C GLU A 189 -60.00 -6.98 -4.43
N VAL A 190 -60.89 -7.34 -3.53
CA VAL A 190 -61.19 -8.73 -3.19
C VAL A 190 -61.82 -9.30 -4.46
N VAL A 191 -61.02 -9.99 -5.25
CA VAL A 191 -61.51 -10.72 -6.42
C VAL A 191 -62.31 -11.90 -5.88
N PHE A 192 -63.64 -11.83 -5.98
CA PHE A 192 -64.53 -12.93 -5.62
C PHE A 192 -64.52 -13.96 -6.75
N ALA A 193 -64.49 -15.26 -6.42
CA ALA A 193 -64.39 -16.31 -7.43
C ALA A 193 -65.75 -16.64 -8.07
N THR A 194 -66.87 -16.39 -7.38
CA THR A 194 -68.23 -16.66 -7.89
C THR A 194 -69.23 -15.55 -7.53
N PRO A 195 -70.31 -15.35 -8.31
CA PRO A 195 -71.35 -14.34 -8.01
C PRO A 195 -72.02 -14.53 -6.64
N ILE A 196 -72.17 -15.77 -6.16
CA ILE A 196 -72.75 -16.06 -4.84
C ILE A 196 -71.80 -15.67 -3.69
N GLU A 197 -70.50 -15.93 -3.82
CA GLU A 197 -69.50 -15.50 -2.83
C GLU A 197 -69.45 -13.97 -2.74
N LYS A 198 -69.52 -13.29 -3.88
CA LYS A 198 -69.63 -11.82 -3.94
C LYS A 198 -70.87 -11.34 -3.18
N ALA A 199 -72.05 -11.84 -3.52
CA ALA A 199 -73.30 -11.42 -2.88
C ALA A 199 -73.33 -11.67 -1.36
N THR A 200 -72.87 -12.85 -0.92
CA THR A 200 -72.81 -13.20 0.52
C THR A 200 -71.78 -12.37 1.28
N ALA A 201 -70.62 -12.11 0.70
CA ALA A 201 -69.61 -11.23 1.30
C ALA A 201 -70.12 -9.79 1.42
N HIS A 202 -70.80 -9.26 0.40
CA HIS A 202 -71.41 -7.95 0.44
C HIS A 202 -72.56 -7.87 1.47
N LEU A 203 -73.40 -8.89 1.61
CA LEU A 203 -74.42 -8.95 2.67
C LEU A 203 -73.80 -8.93 4.07
N LYS A 204 -72.69 -9.64 4.27
CA LYS A 204 -71.96 -9.64 5.55
C LYS A 204 -71.29 -8.29 5.82
N LYS A 205 -70.73 -7.65 4.80
CA LYS A 205 -70.16 -6.30 4.91
C LYS A 205 -71.23 -5.27 5.28
N LEU A 206 -72.40 -5.36 4.66
CA LEU A 206 -73.55 -4.49 4.94
C LEU A 206 -74.00 -4.58 6.41
N GLU A 207 -73.98 -5.79 6.99
CA GLU A 207 -74.27 -6.02 8.41
C GLU A 207 -73.21 -5.38 9.33
N GLN A 208 -71.93 -5.55 9.00
CA GLN A 208 -70.80 -4.97 9.76
C GLN A 208 -70.74 -3.45 9.74
N GLN A 209 -71.42 -2.80 8.79
CA GLN A 209 -71.48 -1.35 8.74
C GLN A 209 -72.44 -0.76 9.79
N HIS A 210 -73.27 -1.54 10.49
CA HIS A 210 -74.18 -1.02 11.53
C HIS A 210 -75.01 0.21 11.07
N LEU A 211 -75.46 0.24 9.80
CA LEU A 211 -76.18 1.38 9.21
C LEU A 211 -77.56 1.60 9.85
N ILE A 212 -78.21 0.52 10.28
CA ILE A 212 -79.53 0.56 10.93
C ILE A 212 -79.44 1.29 12.27
N GLU A 213 -78.43 0.96 13.09
CA GLU A 213 -78.16 1.60 14.39
C GLU A 213 -77.86 3.10 14.26
N ARG A 214 -77.24 3.50 13.14
CA ARG A 214 -76.94 4.90 12.79
C ARG A 214 -78.14 5.67 12.22
N GLY A 215 -79.29 5.02 12.06
CA GLY A 215 -80.50 5.62 11.48
C GLY A 215 -80.43 5.79 9.96
N GLU A 216 -79.41 5.24 9.29
CA GLU A 216 -79.16 5.33 7.85
C GLU A 216 -79.92 4.27 7.06
N VAL A 217 -81.20 4.06 7.39
CA VAL A 217 -82.06 3.00 6.82
C VAL A 217 -82.19 3.11 5.30
N LYS A 218 -82.16 4.33 4.75
CA LYS A 218 -82.19 4.56 3.30
C LYS A 218 -80.95 3.97 2.60
N ILE A 219 -79.77 4.18 3.17
CA ILE A 219 -78.51 3.67 2.60
C ILE A 219 -78.49 2.15 2.71
N TYR A 220 -78.95 1.61 3.84
CA TYR A 220 -79.09 0.17 4.03
C TYR A 220 -79.97 -0.49 2.96
N TYR A 221 -81.16 0.04 2.69
CA TYR A 221 -82.03 -0.49 1.63
C TYR A 221 -81.50 -0.20 0.22
N SER A 222 -80.66 0.82 0.01
CA SER A 222 -79.95 0.98 -1.27
C SER A 222 -78.98 -0.17 -1.48
N GLU A 223 -78.03 -0.36 -0.57
CA GLU A 223 -77.02 -1.42 -0.67
C GLU A 223 -77.66 -2.82 -0.69
N LEU A 224 -78.67 -3.08 0.14
CA LEU A 224 -79.36 -4.39 0.18
C LEU A 224 -79.98 -4.75 -1.17
N THR A 225 -80.65 -3.80 -1.82
CA THR A 225 -81.25 -4.05 -3.13
C THR A 225 -80.23 -4.07 -4.26
N ASP A 226 -79.14 -3.32 -4.14
CA ASP A 226 -78.08 -3.31 -5.14
C ASP A 226 -77.35 -4.66 -5.14
N ILE A 227 -77.13 -5.26 -3.97
CA ILE A 227 -76.61 -6.64 -3.85
C ILE A 227 -77.53 -7.64 -4.55
N ALA A 228 -78.83 -7.57 -4.29
CA ALA A 228 -79.81 -8.46 -4.93
C ALA A 228 -79.86 -8.27 -6.45
N ARG A 229 -79.86 -7.02 -6.94
CA ARG A 229 -79.88 -6.68 -8.37
C ARG A 229 -78.60 -7.14 -9.06
N THR A 230 -77.43 -6.84 -8.48
CA THR A 230 -76.12 -7.28 -9.00
C THR A 230 -76.09 -8.79 -9.17
N TYR A 231 -76.51 -9.52 -8.13
CA TYR A 231 -76.53 -10.97 -8.17
C TYR A 231 -77.47 -11.52 -9.25
N ILE A 232 -78.69 -10.97 -9.36
CA ILE A 232 -79.65 -11.36 -10.40
C ILE A 232 -79.12 -11.05 -11.79
N GLU A 233 -78.47 -9.91 -11.98
CA GLU A 233 -77.89 -9.50 -13.26
C GLU A 233 -76.75 -10.42 -13.70
N GLU A 234 -75.80 -10.69 -12.80
CA GLU A 234 -74.65 -11.58 -13.04
C GLU A 234 -75.06 -13.05 -13.23
N THR A 235 -76.16 -13.53 -12.64
CA THR A 235 -76.54 -14.95 -12.71
C THR A 235 -77.65 -15.26 -13.72
N ILE A 236 -78.55 -14.31 -13.97
CA ILE A 236 -79.74 -14.51 -14.82
C ILE A 236 -79.60 -13.79 -16.16
N ASP A 237 -78.59 -12.93 -16.32
CA ASP A 237 -78.32 -12.13 -17.53
C ASP A 237 -79.52 -11.26 -17.91
N ILE A 238 -80.05 -10.53 -16.93
CA ILE A 238 -81.08 -9.51 -17.15
C ILE A 238 -80.59 -8.18 -16.56
N PRO A 239 -80.88 -7.03 -17.20
CA PRO A 239 -80.38 -5.73 -16.77
C PRO A 239 -81.08 -5.24 -15.50
N ALA A 240 -80.75 -5.84 -14.35
CA ALA A 240 -81.48 -5.64 -13.10
C ALA A 240 -81.19 -4.27 -12.47
N MET A 241 -79.97 -3.75 -12.64
CA MET A 241 -79.58 -2.42 -12.17
C MET A 241 -80.29 -1.29 -12.92
N GLU A 242 -80.57 -1.49 -14.21
CA GLU A 242 -81.20 -0.49 -15.08
C GLU A 242 -82.73 -0.59 -15.12
N SER A 243 -83.29 -1.67 -14.55
CA SER A 243 -84.73 -1.93 -14.55
C SER A 243 -85.43 -1.32 -13.33
N THR A 244 -86.64 -0.79 -13.53
CA THR A 244 -87.53 -0.46 -12.40
C THR A 244 -87.97 -1.74 -11.66
N THR A 245 -88.44 -1.63 -10.42
CA THR A 245 -88.88 -2.79 -9.63
C THR A 245 -89.95 -3.62 -10.35
N ALA A 246 -90.89 -3.00 -11.06
CA ALA A 246 -91.92 -3.71 -11.82
C ALA A 246 -91.35 -4.43 -13.05
N GLU A 247 -90.47 -3.76 -13.80
CA GLU A 247 -89.80 -4.33 -14.98
C GLU A 247 -88.86 -5.47 -14.62
N LEU A 248 -88.14 -5.34 -13.50
CA LEU A 248 -87.27 -6.38 -12.97
C LEU A 248 -88.06 -7.64 -12.64
N ILE A 249 -89.18 -7.52 -11.92
CA ILE A 249 -90.01 -8.69 -11.57
C ILE A 249 -90.61 -9.35 -12.81
N ASP A 250 -91.11 -8.57 -13.78
CA ASP A 250 -91.63 -9.12 -15.04
C ASP A 250 -90.54 -9.82 -15.87
N SER A 251 -89.37 -9.18 -16.03
CA SER A 251 -88.22 -9.72 -16.75
C SER A 251 -87.68 -10.98 -16.06
N PHE A 252 -87.65 -10.98 -14.73
CA PHE A 252 -87.23 -12.12 -13.92
C PHE A 252 -88.20 -13.29 -14.07
N LYS A 253 -89.52 -13.08 -14.00
CA LYS A 253 -90.53 -14.13 -14.27
C LYS A 253 -90.37 -14.74 -15.67
N LYS A 254 -90.16 -13.91 -16.70
CA LYS A 254 -89.89 -14.38 -18.07
C LYS A 254 -88.59 -15.18 -18.16
N ALA A 255 -87.54 -14.74 -17.47
CA ALA A 255 -86.24 -15.43 -17.45
C ALA A 255 -86.31 -16.80 -16.76
N ILE A 256 -87.07 -16.92 -15.66
CA ILE A 256 -87.33 -18.18 -14.95
C ILE A 256 -87.97 -19.21 -15.88
N ILE A 257 -89.02 -18.81 -16.62
CA ILE A 257 -89.71 -19.68 -17.58
C ILE A 257 -88.76 -20.11 -18.70
N ARG A 258 -87.98 -19.16 -19.24
CA ARG A 258 -87.02 -19.41 -20.34
C ARG A 258 -85.88 -20.35 -19.93
N LYS A 259 -85.27 -20.12 -18.76
CA LYS A 259 -84.15 -20.91 -18.22
C LYS A 259 -84.61 -22.15 -17.45
N LYS A 260 -85.92 -22.44 -17.38
CA LYS A 260 -86.54 -23.59 -16.67
C LYS A 260 -86.10 -23.72 -15.20
N LEU A 261 -85.94 -22.59 -14.51
CA LEU A 261 -85.50 -22.58 -13.11
C LEU A 261 -86.62 -23.07 -12.19
N SER A 262 -86.31 -23.96 -11.25
CA SER A 262 -87.25 -24.52 -10.27
C SER A 262 -87.48 -23.58 -9.08
N LEU A 263 -88.01 -22.39 -9.34
CA LEU A 263 -88.32 -21.39 -8.31
C LEU A 263 -89.81 -21.39 -7.92
N THR A 264 -90.07 -21.34 -6.62
CA THR A 264 -91.43 -21.19 -6.07
C THR A 264 -91.95 -19.75 -6.26
N GLU A 265 -93.24 -19.58 -6.58
CA GLU A 265 -93.88 -18.25 -6.69
C GLU A 265 -93.69 -17.40 -5.42
N ASP A 266 -93.63 -18.05 -4.24
CA ASP A 266 -93.33 -17.40 -2.97
C ASP A 266 -91.97 -16.68 -2.94
N THR A 267 -90.96 -17.20 -3.63
CA THR A 267 -89.62 -16.57 -3.71
C THR A 267 -89.70 -15.27 -4.49
N ILE A 268 -90.44 -15.28 -5.60
CA ILE A 268 -90.63 -14.10 -6.46
C ILE A 268 -91.46 -13.05 -5.71
N SER A 269 -92.52 -13.49 -5.02
CA SER A 269 -93.35 -12.60 -4.19
C SER A 269 -92.55 -11.98 -3.04
N ASN A 270 -91.65 -12.73 -2.40
CA ASN A 270 -90.80 -12.20 -1.34
C ASN A 270 -89.81 -11.17 -1.86
N LEU A 271 -89.16 -11.43 -3.00
CA LEU A 271 -88.29 -10.45 -3.66
C LEU A 271 -89.06 -9.17 -4.00
N GLU A 272 -90.24 -9.30 -4.62
CA GLU A 272 -91.09 -8.17 -4.99
C GLU A 272 -91.49 -7.32 -3.77
N LYS A 273 -91.87 -7.96 -2.66
CA LYS A 273 -92.23 -7.28 -1.41
C LYS A 273 -91.05 -6.46 -0.88
N VAL A 274 -89.85 -7.04 -0.82
CA VAL A 274 -88.66 -6.33 -0.33
C VAL A 274 -88.27 -5.17 -1.24
N LEU A 275 -88.31 -5.35 -2.56
CA LEU A 275 -88.00 -4.27 -3.51
C LEU A 275 -89.01 -3.12 -3.41
N LYS A 276 -90.31 -3.42 -3.29
CA LYS A 276 -91.35 -2.40 -3.06
C LYS A 276 -91.16 -1.68 -1.72
N GLN A 277 -90.81 -2.41 -0.66
CA GLN A 277 -90.50 -1.81 0.63
C GLN A 277 -89.28 -0.88 0.55
N ALA A 278 -88.23 -1.30 -0.17
CA ALA A 278 -87.07 -0.47 -0.42
C ALA A 278 -87.43 0.81 -1.19
N ASP A 279 -88.31 0.73 -2.19
CA ASP A 279 -88.81 1.90 -2.93
C ASP A 279 -89.59 2.85 -2.01
N LEU A 280 -90.44 2.33 -1.11
CA LEU A 280 -91.13 3.14 -0.10
C LEU A 280 -90.16 3.84 0.86
N VAL A 281 -89.09 3.17 1.27
CA VAL A 281 -88.04 3.77 2.11
C VAL A 281 -87.27 4.85 1.35
N LYS A 282 -86.88 4.58 0.10
CA LYS A 282 -86.05 5.48 -0.73
C LYS A 282 -86.79 6.74 -1.19
N PHE A 283 -88.05 6.58 -1.60
CA PHE A 283 -88.83 7.64 -2.26
C PHE A 283 -89.95 8.21 -1.38
N ALA A 284 -90.64 7.36 -0.59
CA ALA A 284 -91.75 7.80 0.27
C ALA A 284 -91.32 8.08 1.73
N LYS A 285 -90.02 7.96 2.05
CA LYS A 285 -89.45 8.14 3.41
C LYS A 285 -90.13 7.28 4.47
N SER A 286 -90.59 6.08 4.08
CA SER A 286 -91.14 5.09 5.01
C SER A 286 -90.09 4.67 6.04
N LYS A 287 -90.53 4.40 7.26
CA LYS A 287 -89.68 3.95 8.38
C LYS A 287 -90.16 2.59 8.88
N PRO A 288 -89.75 1.48 8.23
CA PRO A 288 -90.01 0.14 8.75
C PRO A 288 -89.40 -0.06 10.13
N LEU A 289 -89.99 -0.98 10.88
CA LEU A 289 -89.49 -1.40 12.19
C LEU A 289 -88.26 -2.30 12.02
N GLU A 290 -87.38 -2.33 13.01
CA GLU A 290 -86.09 -3.04 12.92
C GLU A 290 -86.25 -4.55 12.60
N PHE A 291 -87.31 -5.18 13.13
CA PHE A 291 -87.63 -6.57 12.80
C PHE A 291 -88.03 -6.76 11.33
N GLU A 292 -88.71 -5.78 10.71
CA GLU A 292 -89.09 -5.83 9.30
C GLU A 292 -87.85 -5.73 8.41
N ILE A 293 -86.89 -4.89 8.79
CA ILE A 293 -85.61 -4.72 8.07
C ILE A 293 -84.80 -6.03 8.13
N ALA A 294 -84.73 -6.67 9.30
CA ALA A 294 -84.06 -7.96 9.46
C ALA A 294 -84.76 -9.09 8.67
N GLU A 295 -86.09 -9.07 8.63
CA GLU A 295 -86.89 -10.02 7.85
C GLU A 295 -86.65 -9.83 6.34
N ASP A 296 -86.62 -8.59 5.87
CA ASP A 296 -86.37 -8.23 4.47
C ASP A 296 -84.98 -8.67 4.01
N ARG A 297 -83.95 -8.48 4.83
CA ARG A 297 -82.61 -9.03 4.56
C ARG A 297 -82.66 -10.55 4.43
N THR A 298 -83.30 -11.22 5.38
CA THR A 298 -83.42 -12.69 5.37
C THR A 298 -84.16 -13.19 4.13
N LYS A 299 -85.16 -12.45 3.65
CA LYS A 299 -85.85 -12.73 2.39
C LYS A 299 -84.93 -12.60 1.18
N ILE A 300 -84.07 -11.57 1.13
CA ILE A 300 -83.08 -11.40 0.05
C ILE A 300 -82.03 -12.49 0.06
N GLU A 301 -81.46 -12.82 1.22
CA GLU A 301 -80.49 -13.90 1.37
C GLU A 301 -81.06 -15.25 0.93
N LYS A 302 -82.28 -15.58 1.39
CA LYS A 302 -83.00 -16.79 0.95
C LYS A 302 -83.30 -16.78 -0.55
N THR A 303 -83.59 -15.62 -1.12
CA THR A 303 -83.86 -15.48 -2.56
C THR A 303 -82.60 -15.75 -3.36
N ILE A 304 -81.47 -15.14 -3.00
CA ILE A 304 -80.14 -15.37 -3.61
C ILE A 304 -79.78 -16.86 -3.54
N PHE A 305 -79.94 -17.48 -2.38
CA PHE A 305 -79.63 -18.89 -2.18
C PHE A 305 -80.52 -19.82 -3.02
N LYS A 306 -81.83 -19.57 -3.07
CA LYS A 306 -82.76 -20.36 -3.89
C LYS A 306 -82.53 -20.19 -5.38
N ILE A 307 -82.19 -18.97 -5.83
CA ILE A 307 -81.81 -18.71 -7.21
C ILE A 307 -80.58 -19.56 -7.55
N HIS A 308 -79.53 -19.48 -6.73
CA HIS A 308 -78.32 -20.27 -6.92
C HIS A 308 -78.59 -21.78 -7.04
N GLN A 309 -79.38 -22.34 -6.12
CA GLN A 309 -79.75 -23.76 -6.13
C GLN A 309 -80.59 -24.18 -7.35
N SER A 310 -81.32 -23.24 -7.95
CA SER A 310 -82.19 -23.52 -9.10
C SER A 310 -81.47 -23.41 -10.45
N LEU A 311 -80.23 -22.90 -10.46
CA LEU A 311 -79.40 -22.87 -11.66
C LEU A 311 -78.94 -24.29 -11.99
N PRO A 312 -79.03 -24.75 -13.25
CA PRO A 312 -78.33 -25.97 -13.66
C PRO A 312 -76.82 -25.77 -13.43
N ASP A 313 -76.08 -26.84 -13.12
CA ASP A 313 -74.61 -26.80 -13.07
C ASP A 313 -74.09 -26.37 -14.45
N ILE A 314 -73.88 -25.08 -14.63
CA ILE A 314 -73.21 -24.51 -15.79
C ILE A 314 -71.74 -24.79 -15.55
N VAL A 315 -71.13 -25.57 -16.46
CA VAL A 315 -69.67 -25.64 -16.59
C VAL A 315 -69.23 -24.21 -16.92
N GLU A 316 -68.85 -23.43 -15.92
CA GLU A 316 -68.30 -22.09 -16.10
C GLU A 316 -67.12 -22.18 -17.06
N GLU A 317 -67.15 -21.35 -18.11
CA GLU A 317 -66.09 -21.24 -19.11
C GLU A 317 -64.75 -20.96 -18.41
N GLU A 318 -63.70 -21.68 -18.82
CA GLU A 318 -62.33 -21.59 -18.28
C GLU A 318 -61.75 -20.16 -18.32
N ASP A 319 -62.35 -19.25 -19.09
CA ASP A 319 -61.85 -17.91 -19.39
C ASP A 319 -61.88 -16.94 -18.18
N GLU A 320 -62.92 -16.95 -17.35
CA GLU A 320 -63.07 -15.95 -16.26
C GLU A 320 -62.28 -16.31 -14.99
N PHE A 321 -62.16 -17.62 -14.71
CA PHE A 321 -61.35 -18.13 -13.60
C PHE A 321 -59.84 -17.99 -13.89
N ASP A 322 -59.42 -18.10 -15.15
CA ASP A 322 -58.02 -17.90 -15.55
C ASP A 322 -57.59 -16.44 -15.39
N ASP A 323 -58.48 -15.47 -15.63
CA ASP A 323 -58.18 -14.05 -15.45
C ASP A 323 -57.93 -13.68 -13.98
N SER A 324 -58.72 -14.20 -13.04
CA SER A 324 -58.54 -13.93 -11.60
C SER A 324 -57.20 -14.49 -11.06
N LYS A 325 -56.85 -15.72 -11.45
CA LYS A 325 -55.57 -16.36 -11.09
C LYS A 325 -54.39 -15.66 -11.76
N SER A 326 -54.51 -15.29 -13.03
CA SER A 326 -53.44 -14.60 -13.76
C SER A 326 -53.15 -13.22 -13.14
N ILE A 327 -54.16 -12.51 -12.65
CA ILE A 327 -54.01 -11.24 -11.92
C ILE A 327 -53.29 -11.45 -10.58
N GLN A 328 -53.67 -12.46 -9.79
CA GLN A 328 -53.00 -12.79 -8.52
C GLN A 328 -51.52 -13.13 -8.75
N GLU A 329 -51.21 -13.94 -9.76
CA GLU A 329 -49.83 -14.27 -10.11
C GLU A 329 -49.02 -13.04 -10.53
N ARG A 330 -49.60 -12.13 -11.33
CA ARG A 330 -48.96 -10.88 -11.75
C ARG A 330 -48.65 -9.99 -10.55
N LEU A 331 -49.57 -9.89 -9.58
CA LEU A 331 -49.36 -9.13 -8.35
C LEU A 331 -48.27 -9.75 -7.46
N ALA A 332 -48.28 -11.07 -7.29
CA ALA A 332 -47.26 -11.80 -6.53
C ALA A 332 -45.86 -11.67 -7.18
N LYS A 333 -45.78 -11.82 -8.51
CA LYS A 333 -44.54 -11.61 -9.30
C LYS A 333 -44.03 -10.16 -9.14
N LYS A 334 -44.92 -9.16 -9.14
CA LYS A 334 -44.56 -7.76 -8.93
C LYS A 334 -44.02 -7.49 -7.52
N LYS A 335 -44.67 -8.03 -6.47
CA LYS A 335 -44.20 -7.95 -5.08
C LYS A 335 -42.83 -8.63 -4.91
N ARG A 336 -42.62 -9.80 -5.55
CA ARG A 336 -41.33 -10.51 -5.51
C ARG A 336 -40.22 -9.72 -6.21
N LYS A 337 -40.49 -9.15 -7.39
CA LYS A 337 -39.53 -8.27 -8.10
C LYS A 337 -39.14 -7.06 -7.24
N GLN A 338 -40.11 -6.40 -6.59
CA GLN A 338 -39.84 -5.27 -5.71
C GLN A 338 -38.95 -5.65 -4.52
N LYS A 339 -39.18 -6.80 -3.88
CA LYS A 339 -38.33 -7.31 -2.80
C LYS A 339 -36.90 -7.62 -3.27
N ILE A 340 -36.75 -8.22 -4.45
CA ILE A 340 -35.44 -8.53 -5.03
C ILE A 340 -34.68 -7.25 -5.36
N VAL A 341 -35.34 -6.26 -5.98
CA VAL A 341 -34.73 -4.95 -6.29
C VAL A 341 -34.28 -4.25 -5.01
N LEU A 342 -35.12 -4.26 -3.97
CA LEU A 342 -34.76 -3.69 -2.66
C LEU A 342 -33.57 -4.43 -2.04
N ALA A 343 -33.58 -5.76 -2.03
CA ALA A 343 -32.48 -6.56 -1.49
C ALA A 343 -31.17 -6.34 -2.26
N SER A 344 -31.24 -6.27 -3.60
CA SER A 344 -30.05 -5.95 -4.43
C SER A 344 -29.51 -4.56 -4.13
N PHE A 345 -30.40 -3.59 -3.92
CA PHE A 345 -30.00 -2.22 -3.60
C PHE A 345 -29.34 -2.15 -2.21
N VAL A 346 -29.91 -2.80 -1.21
CA VAL A 346 -29.32 -2.89 0.14
C VAL A 346 -27.95 -3.58 0.09
N SER A 347 -27.81 -4.66 -0.68
CA SER A 347 -26.53 -5.38 -0.80
C SER A 347 -25.46 -4.53 -1.47
N VAL A 348 -25.80 -3.81 -2.55
CA VAL A 348 -24.87 -2.88 -3.22
C VAL A 348 -24.50 -1.72 -2.30
N PHE A 349 -25.46 -1.18 -1.56
CA PHE A 349 -25.22 -0.12 -0.58
C PHE A 349 -24.26 -0.58 0.53
N LEU A 350 -24.44 -1.80 1.04
CA LEU A 350 -23.59 -2.35 2.10
C LEU A 350 -22.15 -2.57 1.62
N LEU A 351 -21.98 -3.09 0.39
CA LEU A 351 -20.65 -3.19 -0.24
C LEU A 351 -19.99 -1.82 -0.43
N PHE A 352 -20.75 -0.81 -0.86
CA PHE A 352 -20.25 0.54 -1.05
C PHE A 352 -19.86 1.21 0.27
N ALA A 353 -20.65 1.01 1.33
CA ALA A 353 -20.34 1.50 2.67
C ALA A 353 -19.06 0.87 3.24
N VAL A 354 -18.88 -0.45 3.04
CA VAL A 354 -17.64 -1.15 3.44
C VAL A 354 -16.44 -0.62 2.66
N PHE A 355 -16.58 -0.41 1.35
CA PHE A 355 -15.53 0.18 0.51
C PHE A 355 -15.13 1.58 1.02
N ILE A 356 -16.11 2.47 1.26
CA ILE A 356 -15.86 3.81 1.81
C ILE A 356 -15.16 3.73 3.17
N PHE A 357 -15.60 2.83 4.05
CA PHE A 357 -14.99 2.65 5.36
C PHE A 357 -13.50 2.30 5.28
N PHE A 358 -13.11 1.37 4.40
CA PHE A 358 -11.70 1.02 4.23
C PHE A 358 -10.89 2.14 3.59
N VAL A 359 -11.43 2.85 2.58
CA VAL A 359 -10.76 4.01 1.99
C VAL A 359 -10.53 5.12 3.02
N ALA A 360 -11.54 5.38 3.86
CA ALA A 360 -11.47 6.44 4.88
C ALA A 360 -10.51 6.10 6.04
N THR A 361 -10.42 4.84 6.45
CA THR A 361 -9.62 4.42 7.62
C THR A 361 -8.20 3.99 7.27
N LYS A 362 -7.98 3.44 6.07
CA LYS A 362 -6.70 2.86 5.65
C LYS A 362 -6.10 3.52 4.40
N GLY A 363 -6.82 4.44 3.77
CA GLY A 363 -6.39 5.10 2.54
C GLY A 363 -6.74 4.30 1.28
N ILE A 364 -6.70 5.00 0.13
CA ILE A 364 -7.03 4.41 -1.17
C ILE A 364 -5.98 3.37 -1.61
N ASP A 365 -4.72 3.59 -1.26
CA ASP A 365 -3.61 2.71 -1.62
C ASP A 365 -3.74 1.34 -0.94
N PHE A 366 -4.10 1.30 0.35
CA PHE A 366 -4.37 0.04 1.05
C PHE A 366 -5.48 -0.80 0.40
N VAL A 367 -6.56 -0.14 -0.03
CA VAL A 367 -7.71 -0.80 -0.68
C VAL A 367 -7.32 -1.35 -2.04
N LYS A 368 -6.56 -0.56 -2.82
CA LYS A 368 -6.00 -0.98 -4.10
C LYS A 368 -5.06 -2.19 -3.91
N ASP A 369 -4.16 -2.13 -2.94
CA ASP A 369 -3.17 -3.16 -2.68
C ASP A 369 -3.78 -4.47 -2.17
N SER A 370 -4.88 -4.39 -1.41
CA SER A 370 -5.57 -5.57 -0.88
C SER A 370 -6.45 -6.27 -1.90
N ILE A 371 -7.06 -5.53 -2.85
CA ILE A 371 -7.98 -6.08 -3.85
C ILE A 371 -7.26 -6.46 -5.14
N ILE A 372 -6.33 -5.62 -5.60
CA ILE A 372 -5.64 -5.77 -6.90
C ILE A 372 -4.24 -6.37 -6.71
N GLY A 373 -3.67 -6.30 -5.50
CA GLY A 373 -2.30 -6.74 -5.21
C GLY A 373 -1.27 -5.64 -5.50
N HIS A 374 -0.15 -5.68 -4.78
CA HIS A 374 1.01 -4.82 -5.03
C HIS A 374 2.12 -5.65 -5.69
N PRO A 375 2.56 -5.36 -6.93
CA PRO A 375 3.46 -6.24 -7.69
C PRO A 375 4.77 -6.57 -6.98
N THR A 376 5.36 -5.60 -6.28
CA THR A 376 6.60 -5.79 -5.52
C THR A 376 6.38 -6.48 -4.17
N LYS A 377 5.16 -6.45 -3.61
CA LYS A 377 4.82 -7.22 -2.40
C LYS A 377 4.76 -8.72 -2.69
N GLU A 378 4.33 -9.10 -3.88
CA GLU A 378 4.41 -10.49 -4.34
C GLU A 378 5.87 -10.93 -4.53
N LEU A 379 6.70 -10.09 -5.13
CA LEU A 379 8.14 -10.37 -5.29
C LEU A 379 8.87 -10.51 -3.96
N LEU A 380 8.56 -9.66 -2.97
CA LEU A 380 9.21 -9.70 -1.65
C LEU A 380 8.84 -10.98 -0.87
N ASN A 381 7.57 -11.35 -0.85
CA ASN A 381 7.05 -12.51 -0.08
C ASN A 381 7.18 -13.85 -0.81
N GLY A 382 7.52 -13.84 -2.10
CA GLY A 382 7.71 -15.05 -2.89
C GLY A 382 8.95 -15.85 -2.50
N GLU A 383 9.18 -16.97 -3.19
CA GLU A 383 10.42 -17.75 -3.05
C GLU A 383 11.58 -17.04 -3.74
N TRP A 384 12.65 -16.77 -2.99
CA TRP A 384 13.87 -16.18 -3.50
C TRP A 384 14.83 -17.26 -4.00
N VAL A 385 15.56 -16.95 -5.07
CA VAL A 385 16.50 -17.88 -5.69
C VAL A 385 17.91 -17.30 -5.63
N THR A 386 18.85 -18.07 -5.10
CA THR A 386 20.28 -17.75 -5.19
C THR A 386 20.86 -18.37 -6.45
N SER A 387 21.41 -17.54 -7.33
CA SER A 387 22.00 -17.97 -8.60
C SER A 387 23.39 -17.37 -8.80
N GLU A 388 24.22 -18.03 -9.61
CA GLU A 388 25.55 -17.56 -10.00
C GLU A 388 25.55 -17.20 -11.49
N TYR A 389 26.06 -16.01 -11.82
CA TYR A 389 25.99 -15.43 -13.16
C TYR A 389 27.36 -15.01 -13.69
N GLY A 390 27.59 -15.33 -14.96
CA GLY A 390 28.66 -14.74 -15.77
C GLY A 390 30.08 -15.22 -15.46
N ASP A 391 31.06 -14.50 -16.02
CA ASP A 391 32.50 -14.72 -15.83
C ASP A 391 33.22 -13.36 -15.90
N PRO A 392 33.83 -12.86 -14.81
CA PRO A 392 33.98 -13.50 -13.50
C PRO A 392 32.64 -13.64 -12.74
N PRO A 393 32.44 -14.75 -12.00
CA PRO A 393 31.15 -15.12 -11.43
C PRO A 393 30.68 -14.15 -10.33
N ILE A 394 29.40 -13.83 -10.36
CA ILE A 394 28.67 -13.10 -9.30
C ILE A 394 27.55 -14.00 -8.81
N ARG A 395 27.53 -14.28 -7.51
CA ARG A 395 26.44 -14.97 -6.85
C ARG A 395 25.54 -13.94 -6.16
N ILE A 396 24.24 -14.03 -6.41
CA ILE A 396 23.27 -13.05 -5.94
C ILE A 396 21.92 -13.74 -5.68
N GLU A 397 21.20 -13.26 -4.68
CA GLU A 397 19.83 -13.67 -4.37
C GLU A 397 18.84 -12.70 -5.01
N THR A 398 17.90 -13.22 -5.80
CA THR A 398 16.89 -12.40 -6.48
C THR A 398 15.48 -13.00 -6.35
N PRO A 399 14.42 -12.18 -6.41
CA PRO A 399 13.03 -12.66 -6.28
C PRO A 399 12.57 -13.50 -7.49
N LYS A 400 13.28 -13.40 -8.62
CA LYS A 400 13.08 -14.22 -9.82
C LYS A 400 14.44 -14.53 -10.42
N VAL A 401 14.53 -15.66 -11.14
CA VAL A 401 15.72 -16.04 -11.89
C VAL A 401 15.96 -15.00 -12.99
N LEU A 402 17.16 -14.43 -13.05
CA LEU A 402 17.54 -13.49 -14.10
C LEU A 402 17.74 -14.22 -15.43
N GLU A 403 17.08 -13.73 -16.47
CA GLU A 403 17.14 -14.31 -17.81
C GLU A 403 18.22 -13.65 -18.65
N ARG A 404 18.83 -14.40 -19.56
CA ARG A 404 19.89 -13.89 -20.43
C ARG A 404 19.34 -12.82 -21.38
N MET A 405 19.99 -11.67 -21.43
CA MET A 405 19.64 -10.54 -22.31
C MET A 405 20.68 -10.37 -23.43
N ASP A 406 20.26 -9.83 -24.56
CA ASP A 406 21.17 -9.50 -25.67
C ASP A 406 21.92 -8.19 -25.37
N ALA A 407 23.24 -8.31 -25.20
CA ALA A 407 24.10 -7.20 -24.86
C ALA A 407 24.84 -6.62 -26.09
N SER A 408 24.59 -7.15 -27.30
CA SER A 408 25.34 -6.83 -28.52
C SER A 408 25.24 -5.37 -28.97
N ASN A 409 24.11 -4.73 -28.65
CA ASN A 409 23.82 -3.34 -28.99
C ASN A 409 24.39 -2.33 -27.98
N LEU A 410 24.90 -2.81 -26.84
CA LEU A 410 25.42 -1.98 -25.75
C LEU A 410 26.94 -1.83 -25.78
N ILE A 411 27.63 -2.54 -26.68
CA ILE A 411 29.09 -2.52 -26.77
C ILE A 411 29.55 -1.44 -27.76
N PRO A 412 30.29 -0.40 -27.31
CA PRO A 412 30.95 0.53 -28.21
C PRO A 412 31.88 -0.20 -29.18
N ALA A 413 31.92 0.20 -30.46
CA ALA A 413 32.70 -0.48 -31.49
C ALA A 413 34.19 -0.61 -31.12
N GLU A 414 34.72 0.37 -30.40
CA GLU A 414 36.10 0.43 -29.92
C GLU A 414 36.41 -0.59 -28.81
N ALA A 415 35.41 -0.98 -28.02
CA ALA A 415 35.55 -1.92 -26.91
C ALA A 415 35.44 -3.40 -27.35
N LYS A 416 34.79 -3.67 -28.49
CA LYS A 416 34.54 -5.04 -29.00
C LYS A 416 35.82 -5.86 -29.21
N SER A 417 36.94 -5.23 -29.58
CA SER A 417 38.20 -5.93 -29.84
C SER A 417 38.88 -6.45 -28.57
N ARG A 418 38.69 -5.76 -27.44
CA ARG A 418 39.33 -6.03 -26.14
C ARG A 418 38.50 -6.89 -25.19
N ILE A 419 37.18 -6.95 -25.39
CA ILE A 419 36.28 -7.81 -24.61
C ILE A 419 36.48 -9.27 -25.05
N LYS A 420 36.76 -10.15 -24.09
CA LYS A 420 36.80 -11.61 -24.28
C LYS A 420 35.38 -12.16 -24.28
N GLN A 421 34.60 -11.81 -23.26
CA GLN A 421 33.21 -12.21 -23.12
C GLN A 421 32.42 -11.14 -22.37
N MET A 422 31.15 -10.96 -22.74
CA MET A 422 30.20 -10.12 -22.01
C MET A 422 28.90 -10.88 -21.89
N ASN A 423 28.40 -11.01 -20.66
CA ASN A 423 27.13 -11.64 -20.36
C ASN A 423 26.25 -10.64 -19.62
N MET A 424 24.98 -10.56 -20.01
CA MET A 424 23.97 -9.75 -19.35
C MET A 424 22.78 -10.62 -18.99
N PHE A 425 22.30 -10.49 -17.76
CA PHE A 425 21.15 -11.19 -17.23
C PHE A 425 20.25 -10.17 -16.55
N GLY A 426 18.93 -10.29 -16.69
CA GLY A 426 18.03 -9.35 -16.03
C GLY A 426 16.61 -9.85 -15.85
N TYR A 427 15.87 -9.08 -15.08
CA TYR A 427 14.44 -9.24 -14.82
C TYR A 427 13.77 -7.87 -14.96
N GLY A 428 12.74 -7.80 -15.81
CA GLY A 428 12.04 -6.56 -16.15
C GLY A 428 12.80 -5.66 -17.12
N SER A 429 12.31 -4.43 -17.26
CA SER A 429 12.90 -3.34 -18.05
C SER A 429 13.18 -2.12 -17.18
N MET A 430 14.12 -1.27 -17.59
CA MET A 430 14.46 -0.01 -16.88
C MET A 430 13.28 0.99 -16.83
N THR A 431 12.22 0.78 -17.62
CA THR A 431 10.94 1.52 -17.56
C THR A 431 9.92 0.96 -16.56
N ASP A 432 10.13 -0.28 -16.10
CA ASP A 432 9.16 -1.01 -15.29
C ASP A 432 9.18 -0.55 -13.83
N GLN A 433 8.21 -1.02 -13.06
CA GLN A 433 8.10 -0.67 -11.64
C GLN A 433 9.26 -1.20 -10.80
N PHE A 434 9.87 -2.30 -11.25
CA PHE A 434 11.03 -2.94 -10.65
C PHE A 434 11.89 -3.57 -11.75
N TYR A 435 13.19 -3.37 -11.67
CA TYR A 435 14.17 -3.88 -12.63
C TYR A 435 15.42 -4.35 -11.88
N THR A 436 15.98 -5.47 -12.30
CA THR A 436 17.27 -5.96 -11.82
C THR A 436 18.08 -6.46 -13.01
N MET A 437 19.37 -6.12 -13.05
CA MET A 437 20.28 -6.56 -14.08
C MET A 437 21.66 -6.85 -13.49
N VAL A 438 22.26 -7.92 -13.98
CA VAL A 438 23.63 -8.33 -13.70
C VAL A 438 24.38 -8.44 -15.02
N MET A 439 25.50 -7.73 -15.11
CA MET A 439 26.38 -7.75 -16.27
C MET A 439 27.81 -8.10 -15.84
N THR A 440 28.41 -9.06 -16.53
CA THR A 440 29.81 -9.45 -16.34
C THR A 440 30.56 -9.29 -17.64
N THR A 441 31.73 -8.66 -17.60
CA THR A 441 32.61 -8.46 -18.76
C THR A 441 33.99 -8.95 -18.41
N SER A 442 34.55 -9.88 -19.19
CA SER A 442 35.95 -10.30 -19.09
C SER A 442 36.74 -9.72 -20.25
N PHE A 443 37.97 -9.25 -19.98
CA PHE A 443 38.84 -8.64 -20.98
C PHE A 443 39.94 -9.61 -21.42
N LYS A 444 40.39 -9.48 -22.68
CA LYS A 444 41.47 -10.32 -23.25
C LYS A 444 42.84 -9.99 -22.67
N ASP A 445 43.10 -8.70 -22.47
CA ASP A 445 44.36 -8.14 -21.98
C ASP A 445 44.16 -7.49 -20.61
N THR A 446 45.22 -7.35 -19.81
CA THR A 446 45.15 -6.63 -18.53
C THR A 446 44.74 -5.16 -18.75
N VAL A 447 43.52 -4.79 -18.34
CA VAL A 447 42.99 -3.43 -18.47
C VAL A 447 43.00 -2.74 -17.10
N ALA A 448 43.51 -1.50 -17.05
CA ALA A 448 43.32 -0.65 -15.88
C ALA A 448 41.86 -0.17 -15.83
N ILE A 449 41.05 -0.80 -14.97
CA ILE A 449 39.63 -0.47 -14.81
C ILE A 449 39.49 0.62 -13.74
N ASP A 450 38.97 1.77 -14.17
CA ASP A 450 38.56 2.89 -13.34
C ASP A 450 37.04 2.85 -13.16
N LEU A 451 36.57 2.51 -11.95
CA LEU A 451 35.15 2.30 -11.67
C LEU A 451 34.33 3.59 -11.78
N GLU A 452 34.93 4.75 -11.51
CA GLU A 452 34.24 6.04 -11.63
C GLU A 452 33.96 6.37 -13.10
N LYS A 453 34.95 6.14 -13.98
CA LYS A 453 34.76 6.31 -15.43
C LYS A 453 33.76 5.33 -16.03
N VAL A 454 33.71 4.10 -15.51
CA VAL A 454 32.69 3.12 -15.89
C VAL A 454 31.30 3.63 -15.50
N LEU A 455 31.15 4.15 -14.27
CA LEU A 455 29.89 4.74 -13.82
C LEU A 455 29.47 5.93 -14.69
N GLU A 456 30.36 6.86 -14.99
CA GLU A 456 30.08 7.99 -15.90
C GLU A 456 29.61 7.51 -17.27
N GLY A 457 30.27 6.48 -17.82
CA GLY A 457 29.87 5.85 -19.08
C GLY A 457 28.46 5.26 -19.02
N ASN A 458 28.12 4.54 -17.95
CA ASN A 458 26.79 3.97 -17.74
C ASN A 458 25.70 5.05 -17.70
N LEU A 459 25.91 6.12 -16.92
CA LEU A 459 24.94 7.20 -16.80
C LEU A 459 24.73 7.91 -18.14
N LYS A 460 25.80 8.14 -18.91
CA LYS A 460 25.71 8.71 -20.26
C LYS A 460 24.95 7.80 -21.22
N THR A 461 25.14 6.48 -21.13
CA THR A 461 24.34 5.53 -21.91
C THR A 461 22.86 5.62 -21.53
N TRP A 462 22.52 5.76 -20.25
CA TRP A 462 21.13 5.93 -19.81
C TRP A 462 20.52 7.23 -20.35
N GLU A 463 21.27 8.33 -20.38
CA GLU A 463 20.83 9.58 -21.02
C GLU A 463 20.51 9.37 -22.50
N THR A 464 21.36 8.63 -23.24
CA THR A 464 21.09 8.30 -24.66
C THR A 464 19.87 7.40 -24.84
N MET A 465 19.52 6.61 -23.82
CA MET A 465 18.30 5.79 -23.78
C MET A 465 17.06 6.58 -23.35
N GLY A 466 17.20 7.87 -23.03
CA GLY A 466 16.10 8.76 -22.69
C GLY A 466 15.89 9.00 -21.19
N ALA A 467 16.82 8.57 -20.32
CA ALA A 467 16.82 8.96 -18.92
C ALA A 467 17.15 10.46 -18.79
N GLN A 468 16.42 11.14 -17.90
CA GLN A 468 16.54 12.57 -17.63
C GLN A 468 16.66 12.80 -16.12
N ASN A 469 17.14 13.98 -15.72
CA ASN A 469 17.24 14.40 -14.31
C ASN A 469 17.95 13.37 -13.42
N ILE A 470 19.05 12.78 -13.93
CA ILE A 470 19.82 11.78 -13.19
C ILE A 470 20.54 12.46 -12.03
N LEU A 471 20.16 12.09 -10.82
CA LEU A 471 20.86 12.43 -9.59
C LEU A 471 21.71 11.23 -9.17
N VAL A 472 22.96 11.48 -8.77
CA VAL A 472 23.90 10.44 -8.38
C VAL A 472 24.60 10.80 -7.08
N LYS A 473 24.65 9.84 -6.17
CA LYS A 473 25.50 9.79 -4.99
C LYS A 473 26.37 8.56 -5.09
N GLN A 474 27.58 8.63 -4.56
CA GLN A 474 28.58 7.57 -4.66
C GLN A 474 29.11 7.23 -3.27
N GLU A 475 29.36 5.95 -3.03
CA GLU A 475 30.00 5.44 -1.83
C GLU A 475 30.87 4.21 -2.14
N VAL A 476 31.88 4.01 -1.31
CA VAL A 476 32.69 2.79 -1.37
C VAL A 476 31.84 1.62 -0.89
N TYR A 477 31.82 0.53 -1.66
CA TYR A 477 31.10 -0.69 -1.29
C TYR A 477 32.06 -1.82 -0.96
N ASN A 478 31.95 -2.39 0.23
CA ASN A 478 32.79 -3.49 0.67
C ASN A 478 31.96 -4.77 0.74
N THR A 479 32.35 -5.80 -0.01
CA THR A 479 31.75 -7.13 0.14
C THR A 479 32.39 -7.88 1.32
N PRO A 480 31.70 -8.87 1.91
CA PRO A 480 32.27 -9.75 2.95
C PRO A 480 33.58 -10.43 2.55
N GLY A 481 33.88 -10.53 1.25
CA GLY A 481 35.08 -11.16 0.66
C GLY A 481 36.27 -10.25 0.38
N VAL A 482 36.35 -9.04 0.97
CA VAL A 482 37.50 -8.09 0.88
C VAL A 482 37.67 -7.38 -0.48
N VAL A 483 36.78 -7.60 -1.45
CA VAL A 483 36.82 -6.86 -2.72
C VAL A 483 36.09 -5.52 -2.58
N GLN A 484 36.83 -4.43 -2.79
CA GLN A 484 36.31 -3.07 -2.79
C GLN A 484 35.67 -2.75 -4.15
N GLY A 485 34.39 -2.38 -4.12
CA GLY A 485 33.61 -1.91 -5.25
C GLY A 485 33.18 -0.45 -5.10
N LEU A 486 32.50 0.05 -6.13
CA LEU A 486 31.87 1.37 -6.15
C LEU A 486 30.35 1.17 -6.19
N LYS A 487 29.63 1.74 -5.21
CA LYS A 487 28.17 1.81 -5.23
C LYS A 487 27.74 3.23 -5.57
N ALA A 488 26.83 3.35 -6.52
CA ALA A 488 26.20 4.59 -6.91
C ALA A 488 24.69 4.45 -6.78
N TYR A 489 24.01 5.48 -6.30
CA TYR A 489 22.56 5.46 -6.13
C TYR A 489 21.98 6.85 -6.29
N GLY A 490 20.69 6.91 -6.60
CA GLY A 490 19.98 8.17 -6.75
C GLY A 490 18.69 7.98 -7.51
N THR A 491 18.27 9.03 -8.21
CA THR A 491 16.99 9.03 -8.93
C THR A 491 17.18 9.46 -10.37
N PHE A 492 16.32 8.99 -11.24
CA PHE A 492 16.20 9.48 -12.61
C PHE A 492 14.73 9.52 -13.03
N THR A 493 14.46 10.18 -14.13
CA THR A 493 13.13 10.24 -14.75
C THR A 493 13.22 9.58 -16.12
N MET A 494 12.25 8.73 -16.45
CA MET A 494 12.20 8.10 -17.76
C MET A 494 10.77 8.00 -18.28
N LEU A 495 10.61 8.26 -19.58
CA LEU A 495 9.32 8.13 -20.26
C LEU A 495 9.07 6.65 -20.56
N ASP A 496 7.97 6.11 -20.03
CA ASP A 496 7.46 4.80 -20.45
C ASP A 496 6.89 4.95 -21.88
N PRO A 497 7.48 4.31 -22.90
CA PRO A 497 7.06 4.47 -24.29
C PRO A 497 5.68 3.86 -24.58
N ILE A 498 5.24 2.91 -23.74
CA ILE A 498 3.95 2.22 -23.88
C ILE A 498 2.85 3.03 -23.20
N LYS A 499 3.09 3.45 -21.95
CA LYS A 499 2.09 4.19 -21.14
C LYS A 499 2.10 5.70 -21.41
N LYS A 500 3.10 6.21 -22.13
CA LYS A 500 3.35 7.64 -22.37
C LYS A 500 3.39 8.48 -21.09
N LYS A 501 3.79 7.86 -19.97
CA LYS A 501 3.89 8.47 -18.65
C LYS A 501 5.35 8.55 -18.24
N SER A 502 5.77 9.71 -17.76
CA SER A 502 7.09 9.90 -17.18
C SER A 502 7.07 9.41 -15.73
N ASN A 503 7.94 8.47 -15.39
CA ASN A 503 8.05 7.92 -14.04
C ASN A 503 9.37 8.35 -13.42
N LYS A 504 9.32 8.72 -12.13
CA LYS A 504 10.52 8.96 -11.32
C LYS A 504 10.92 7.66 -10.63
N LEU A 505 12.16 7.26 -10.86
CA LEU A 505 12.70 5.95 -10.49
C LEU A 505 13.89 6.16 -9.57
N TYR A 506 14.01 5.31 -8.56
CA TYR A 506 15.20 5.18 -7.73
C TYR A 506 16.06 4.03 -8.25
N TYR A 507 17.39 4.21 -8.25
CA TYR A 507 18.31 3.18 -8.72
C TYR A 507 19.52 3.01 -7.79
N VAL A 508 20.08 1.81 -7.86
CA VAL A 508 21.37 1.43 -7.26
C VAL A 508 22.19 0.71 -8.32
N ILE A 509 23.42 1.15 -8.52
CA ILE A 509 24.44 0.50 -9.33
C ILE A 509 25.55 0.06 -8.38
N VAL A 510 25.98 -1.19 -8.47
CA VAL A 510 27.17 -1.69 -7.77
C VAL A 510 28.15 -2.21 -8.80
N LEU A 511 29.37 -1.69 -8.77
CA LEU A 511 30.44 -2.02 -9.70
C LEU A 511 31.62 -2.66 -8.96
N PHE A 512 32.14 -3.75 -9.51
CA PHE A 512 33.35 -4.40 -9.03
C PHE A 512 34.34 -4.63 -10.15
N LYS A 513 35.62 -4.66 -9.77
CA LYS A 513 36.71 -5.10 -10.64
C LYS A 513 37.46 -6.24 -9.96
N GLN A 514 37.60 -7.36 -10.64
CA GLN A 514 38.43 -8.49 -10.20
C GLN A 514 38.83 -9.34 -11.40
N ASN A 515 39.97 -10.03 -11.31
CA ASN A 515 40.42 -11.03 -12.29
C ASN A 515 40.35 -10.56 -13.76
N ASN A 516 40.76 -9.31 -13.99
CA ASN A 516 40.71 -8.68 -15.31
C ASN A 516 39.29 -8.66 -15.94
N GLY A 517 38.28 -8.52 -15.09
CA GLY A 517 36.89 -8.37 -15.47
C GLY A 517 36.19 -7.26 -14.69
N LEU A 518 35.06 -6.82 -15.25
CA LEU A 518 34.14 -5.84 -14.70
C LEU A 518 32.81 -6.54 -14.40
N GLN A 519 32.26 -6.24 -13.25
CA GLN A 519 31.00 -6.79 -12.77
C GLN A 519 30.10 -5.63 -12.38
N GLN A 520 28.87 -5.63 -12.88
CA GLN A 520 27.91 -4.57 -12.70
C GLN A 520 26.56 -5.16 -12.30
N ILE A 521 26.02 -4.66 -11.20
CA ILE A 521 24.65 -4.94 -10.76
C ILE A 521 23.89 -3.63 -10.84
N VAL A 522 22.72 -3.64 -11.45
CA VAL A 522 21.78 -2.50 -11.49
C VAL A 522 20.47 -2.97 -10.93
N VAL A 523 19.94 -2.23 -9.97
CA VAL A 523 18.57 -2.43 -9.46
C VAL A 523 17.86 -1.10 -9.50
N SER A 524 16.62 -1.06 -10.00
CA SER A 524 15.80 0.15 -9.96
C SER A 524 14.35 -0.16 -9.59
N LYS A 525 13.70 0.83 -8.98
CA LYS A 525 12.31 0.77 -8.55
C LYS A 525 11.61 2.11 -8.80
N LEU A 526 10.28 2.14 -8.74
CA LEU A 526 9.56 3.40 -8.56
C LEU A 526 10.01 4.08 -7.26
N GLU A 527 10.23 5.40 -7.32
CA GLU A 527 10.71 6.16 -6.16
C GLU A 527 9.78 5.99 -4.95
N GLU A 528 8.46 6.07 -5.19
CA GLU A 528 7.39 5.98 -4.19
C GLU A 528 7.18 4.56 -3.64
N ASP A 529 7.75 3.51 -4.26
CA ASP A 529 7.54 2.12 -3.83
C ASP A 529 8.46 1.77 -2.65
N GLU A 530 7.94 1.89 -1.42
CA GLU A 530 8.69 1.59 -0.20
C GLU A 530 9.03 0.09 -0.09
N ILE A 531 8.12 -0.80 -0.47
CA ILE A 531 8.29 -2.27 -0.38
C ILE A 531 9.46 -2.73 -1.24
N ALA A 532 9.63 -2.15 -2.43
CA ALA A 532 10.75 -2.45 -3.30
C ALA A 532 12.11 -2.01 -2.74
N SER A 533 12.15 -1.13 -1.73
CA SER A 533 13.40 -0.78 -1.03
C SER A 533 13.96 -1.99 -0.28
N GLU A 534 13.09 -2.77 0.39
CA GLU A 534 13.51 -4.00 1.09
C GLU A 534 14.04 -5.06 0.10
N ILE A 535 13.45 -5.14 -1.10
CA ILE A 535 13.94 -6.03 -2.15
C ILE A 535 15.36 -5.61 -2.59
N ILE A 536 15.57 -4.31 -2.84
CA ILE A 536 16.89 -3.79 -3.21
C ILE A 536 17.91 -4.13 -2.11
N ASP A 537 17.60 -3.84 -0.85
CA ASP A 537 18.53 -4.07 0.25
C ASP A 537 18.90 -5.55 0.37
N ARG A 538 17.94 -6.47 0.23
CA ARG A 538 18.22 -7.90 0.23
C ARG A 538 19.09 -8.32 -0.95
N ILE A 539 18.79 -7.86 -2.17
CA ILE A 539 19.61 -8.14 -3.36
C ILE A 539 21.04 -7.65 -3.14
N ILE A 540 21.24 -6.40 -2.73
CA ILE A 540 22.57 -5.80 -2.55
C ILE A 540 23.36 -6.52 -1.46
N ASN A 541 22.73 -6.82 -0.33
CA ASN A 541 23.38 -7.52 0.78
C ASN A 541 23.72 -8.99 0.48
N SER A 542 23.06 -9.59 -0.52
CA SER A 542 23.33 -10.97 -0.95
C SER A 542 24.49 -11.11 -1.94
N ILE A 543 25.09 -10.00 -2.39
CA ILE A 543 26.13 -10.03 -3.42
C ILE A 543 27.40 -10.71 -2.88
N GLU A 544 27.73 -11.84 -3.48
CA GLU A 544 28.96 -12.60 -3.25
C GLU A 544 29.77 -12.68 -4.56
N LEU A 545 31.03 -12.28 -4.50
CA LEU A 545 31.94 -12.40 -5.65
C LEU A 545 32.66 -13.74 -5.58
N GLY A 546 32.56 -14.54 -6.64
CA GLY A 546 33.28 -15.81 -6.72
C GLY A 546 34.79 -15.58 -6.90
N LYS A 547 35.60 -16.47 -6.29
CA LYS A 547 37.02 -16.58 -6.65
C LYS A 547 37.11 -17.23 -8.03
N ALA A 548 37.83 -16.63 -8.97
CA ALA A 548 38.14 -17.30 -10.23
C ALA A 548 38.91 -18.59 -9.92
N LEU A 549 38.46 -19.70 -10.51
CA LEU A 549 39.17 -20.98 -10.49
C LEU A 549 40.48 -20.89 -11.28
#